data_AF-A0A1S3QDT4-F1
#
_entry.id   AF-A0A1S3QDT4-F1
#
_cell.length_a   1.000
_cell.length_b   1.000
_cell.length_c   1.000
_cell.angle_alpha   90.00
_cell.angle_beta   90.00
_cell.angle_gamma   90.00
#
_symmetry.space_group_name_H-M   'P 1'
#
loop_
_entity.id
_entity.type
_entity.pdbx_description
1 polymer ?
#
loop_
_entity_poly.entity_id
_entity_poly.type
_entity_poly.pdbx_seq_one_letter_code
_entity_poly.pdbx_strand_id
1 'polypeptide(L)'
;MLTCVGFCVGLGNVWRFPYLCQSHGGGAFMIPFLILLVLEGVPLLHLEFAIGQRLRKGSLGVWSTIHPYLAGVGIASMFVSLMISLYYNTIMAWVMWYLFNSFQETLPWSQCPLNYNLTGLVSECEQSSPVDYFWYRETLNTTPDIGENGGLQWWMVLCLVSAWAVLYICIIRGIETTGKAVYITSTLPYVVLSIFLIRGLTLKGSLSGVVFLFTPDLTELTNPTTWLDAGAQVFYSFSIAFGGLISFSSYNSVYNNCEQDAVIISAVNGFTSVYAATVIYTIIGFRATERFDNCLGG
;
A
#
# COMPACT_ATOMS: atom_id res chain seq x y z
N MET A 1 -4.94 15.79 11.91
CA MET A 1 -5.07 14.35 12.22
C MET A 1 -5.43 13.50 10.99
N LEU A 2 -6.62 13.65 10.39
CA LEU A 2 -7.08 12.76 9.31
C LEU A 2 -6.14 12.71 8.09
N THR A 3 -5.56 13.85 7.68
CA THR A 3 -4.55 13.91 6.61
C THR A 3 -3.29 13.11 6.96
N CYS A 4 -2.80 13.19 8.20
CA CYS A 4 -1.63 12.43 8.63
C CYS A 4 -1.95 10.94 8.70
N VAL A 5 -3.15 10.56 9.16
CA VAL A 5 -3.62 9.16 9.12
C VAL A 5 -3.65 8.64 7.69
N GLY A 6 -4.24 9.39 6.74
CA GLY A 6 -4.28 8.99 5.33
C GLY A 6 -2.91 9.01 4.63
N PHE A 7 -1.92 9.72 5.18
CA PHE A 7 -0.54 9.72 4.67
C PHE A 7 0.29 8.53 5.19
N CYS A 8 0.01 8.04 6.40
CA CYS A 8 0.65 6.84 6.96
C CYS A 8 -0.06 5.57 6.43
N VAL A 9 -1.39 5.56 6.51
CA VAL A 9 -2.19 4.42 6.05
C VAL A 9 -2.33 4.48 4.53
N GLY A 10 -1.51 3.70 3.83
CA GLY A 10 -1.51 3.63 2.38
C GLY A 10 -1.59 2.20 1.84
N LEU A 11 -1.32 2.09 0.54
CA LEU A 11 -1.25 0.81 -0.18
C LEU A 11 -0.39 -0.21 0.58
N GLY A 12 0.76 0.22 1.13
CA GLY A 12 1.71 -0.60 1.90
C GLY A 12 1.07 -1.48 2.99
N ASN A 13 0.04 -0.99 3.67
CA ASN A 13 -0.64 -1.75 4.73
C ASN A 13 -1.53 -2.86 4.16
N VAL A 14 -2.04 -2.71 2.94
CA VAL A 14 -2.97 -3.64 2.29
C VAL A 14 -2.26 -4.76 1.53
N TRP A 15 -1.11 -4.49 0.89
CA TRP A 15 -0.42 -5.48 0.05
C TRP A 15 0.93 -5.95 0.60
N ARG A 16 1.80 -5.03 1.02
CA ARG A 16 3.18 -5.31 1.42
C ARG A 16 3.23 -5.90 2.81
N PHE A 17 2.48 -5.35 3.76
CA PHE A 17 2.46 -5.88 5.13
C PHE A 17 1.96 -7.34 5.19
N PRO A 18 0.83 -7.73 4.54
CA PRO A 18 0.38 -9.11 4.55
C PRO A 18 1.35 -10.06 3.84
N TYR A 19 1.98 -9.60 2.75
CA TYR A 19 3.03 -10.34 2.02
C TYR A 19 4.28 -10.59 2.88
N LEU A 20 4.74 -9.58 3.60
CA LEU A 20 5.89 -9.72 4.53
C LEU A 20 5.53 -10.64 5.70
N CYS A 21 4.32 -10.55 6.24
CA CYS A 21 3.84 -11.52 7.23
C CYS A 21 3.92 -12.94 6.66
N GLN A 22 3.49 -13.16 5.40
CA GLN A 22 3.53 -14.49 4.79
C GLN A 22 4.96 -15.01 4.64
N SER A 23 5.87 -14.13 4.22
CA SER A 23 7.25 -14.50 3.89
C SER A 23 8.12 -14.74 5.12
N HIS A 24 7.77 -14.12 6.26
CA HIS A 24 8.57 -14.13 7.50
C HIS A 24 7.84 -14.82 8.66
N GLY A 25 7.34 -16.03 8.44
CA GLY A 25 6.82 -16.88 9.52
C GLY A 25 5.43 -16.49 10.06
N GLY A 26 4.61 -15.85 9.23
CA GLY A 26 3.21 -15.51 9.53
C GLY A 26 3.11 -14.55 10.71
N GLY A 27 2.56 -15.05 11.81
CA GLY A 27 2.36 -14.28 13.03
C GLY A 27 3.67 -13.88 13.71
N ALA A 28 4.78 -14.57 13.39
CA ALA A 28 6.09 -14.24 13.95
C ALA A 28 6.55 -12.84 13.56
N PHE A 29 6.33 -12.42 12.30
CA PHE A 29 6.68 -11.09 11.79
C PHE A 29 6.00 -9.93 12.55
N MET A 30 4.83 -10.18 13.15
CA MET A 30 4.11 -9.16 13.91
C MET A 30 4.89 -8.74 15.17
N ILE A 31 5.69 -9.64 15.75
CA ILE A 31 6.47 -9.37 16.96
C ILE A 31 7.55 -8.30 16.71
N PRO A 32 8.52 -8.48 15.78
CA PRO A 32 9.52 -7.46 15.49
C PRO A 32 8.88 -6.18 14.95
N PHE A 33 7.81 -6.28 14.15
CA PHE A 33 7.10 -5.10 13.67
C PHE A 33 6.53 -4.25 14.82
N LEU A 34 5.83 -4.85 15.79
CA LEU A 34 5.26 -4.10 16.92
C LEU A 34 6.35 -3.52 17.84
N ILE A 35 7.45 -4.26 18.05
CA ILE A 35 8.58 -3.77 18.83
C ILE A 35 9.21 -2.55 18.16
N LEU A 36 9.55 -2.64 16.87
CA LEU A 36 10.17 -1.54 16.11
C LEU A 36 9.19 -0.37 15.90
N LEU A 37 7.89 -0.63 15.79
CA LEU A 37 6.87 0.41 15.73
C LEU A 37 6.91 1.28 16.99
N VAL A 38 7.02 0.68 18.18
CA VAL A 38 7.07 1.41 19.45
C VAL A 38 8.44 2.04 19.70
N LEU A 39 9.53 1.33 19.39
CA LEU A 39 10.89 1.79 19.70
C LEU A 39 11.46 2.79 18.68
N GLU A 40 11.11 2.66 17.40
CA GLU A 40 11.64 3.51 16.33
C GLU A 40 10.54 4.39 15.72
N GLY A 41 9.39 3.78 15.38
CA GLY A 41 8.29 4.48 14.70
C GLY A 41 7.72 5.65 15.51
N VAL A 42 7.27 5.39 16.74
CA VAL A 42 6.65 6.41 17.61
C VAL A 42 7.62 7.58 17.91
N PRO A 43 8.88 7.34 18.35
CA PRO A 43 9.79 8.43 18.66
C PRO A 43 10.15 9.29 17.44
N LEU A 44 10.40 8.66 16.28
CA LEU A 44 10.74 9.39 15.06
C LEU A 44 9.55 10.20 14.52
N LEU A 45 8.34 9.62 14.55
CA LEU A 45 7.11 10.33 14.18
C LEU A 45 6.88 11.54 15.07
N HIS A 46 7.03 11.37 16.39
CA HIS A 46 6.90 12.47 17.34
C HIS A 46 7.94 13.57 17.08
N LEU A 47 9.19 13.20 16.81
CA LEU A 47 10.25 14.15 16.49
C LEU A 47 9.92 14.98 15.24
N GLU A 48 9.46 14.33 14.16
CA GLU A 48 9.07 15.04 12.93
C GLU A 48 7.89 16.00 13.15
N PHE A 49 6.91 15.61 13.97
CA PHE A 49 5.81 16.51 14.32
C PHE A 49 6.27 17.69 15.17
N ALA A 50 7.04 17.45 16.22
CA ALA A 50 7.52 18.49 17.12
C ALA A 50 8.39 19.52 16.37
N ILE A 51 9.31 19.05 15.51
CA ILE A 51 10.21 19.95 14.79
C ILE A 51 9.49 20.78 13.73
N GLY A 52 8.53 20.17 13.00
CA GLY A 52 7.70 20.87 12.03
C GLY A 52 6.84 21.95 12.68
N GLN A 53 6.16 21.61 13.77
CA GLN A 53 5.30 22.54 14.52
C GLN A 53 6.10 23.70 15.13
N ARG A 54 7.31 23.42 15.64
CA ARG A 54 8.15 24.43 16.30
C ARG A 54 8.78 25.41 15.32
N LEU A 55 9.33 24.92 14.20
CA LEU A 55 10.07 25.76 13.25
C LEU A 55 9.19 26.36 12.15
N ARG A 56 7.97 25.83 11.93
CA ARG A 56 6.98 26.35 10.97
C ARG A 56 7.52 26.51 9.55
N LYS A 57 8.37 25.57 9.14
CA LYS A 57 8.96 25.50 7.80
C LYS A 57 8.74 24.10 7.23
N GLY A 58 8.79 23.97 5.91
CA GLY A 58 8.85 22.65 5.25
C GLY A 58 10.19 21.95 5.51
N SER A 59 10.30 20.68 5.09
CA SER A 59 11.47 19.82 5.38
C SER A 59 12.82 20.48 5.10
N LEU A 60 13.04 21.02 3.89
CA LEU A 60 14.29 21.71 3.54
C LEU A 60 14.58 22.93 4.44
N GLY A 61 13.53 23.70 4.75
CA GLY A 61 13.63 24.88 5.61
C GLY A 61 13.96 24.53 7.07
N VAL A 62 13.44 23.41 7.57
CA VAL A 62 13.76 22.90 8.90
C VAL A 62 15.25 22.56 9.03
N TRP A 63 15.76 21.69 8.16
CA TRP A 63 17.14 21.20 8.27
C TRP A 63 18.18 22.30 8.05
N SER A 64 17.94 23.21 7.10
CA SER A 64 18.81 24.38 6.86
C SER A 64 18.81 25.40 8.01
N THR A 65 17.72 25.48 8.78
CA THR A 65 17.65 26.38 9.95
C THR A 65 18.42 25.82 11.14
N ILE A 66 18.45 24.50 11.32
CA ILE A 66 19.23 23.85 12.38
C ILE A 66 20.72 24.05 12.12
N HIS A 67 21.17 23.71 10.91
CA HIS A 67 22.55 23.93 10.49
C HIS A 67 22.63 23.93 8.95
N PRO A 68 23.33 24.89 8.32
CA PRO A 68 23.35 24.99 6.85
C PRO A 68 23.91 23.75 6.15
N TYR A 69 24.83 23.01 6.78
CA TYR A 69 25.37 21.77 6.22
C TYR A 69 24.38 20.60 6.23
N LEU A 70 23.28 20.69 6.99
CA LEU A 70 22.24 19.65 7.03
C LEU A 70 21.16 19.85 5.95
N ALA A 71 21.25 20.88 5.11
CA ALA A 71 20.30 21.13 4.03
C ALA A 71 20.17 19.92 3.07
N GLY A 72 21.22 19.10 2.95
CA GLY A 72 21.21 17.86 2.16
C GLY A 72 20.11 16.86 2.57
N VAL A 73 19.72 16.82 3.85
CA VAL A 73 18.64 15.93 4.33
C VAL A 73 17.32 16.30 3.68
N GLY A 74 16.98 17.58 3.62
CA GLY A 74 15.75 18.04 2.97
C GLY A 74 15.73 17.80 1.47
N ILE A 75 16.87 17.94 0.80
CA ILE A 75 17.02 17.64 -0.65
C ILE A 75 16.86 16.14 -0.90
N ALA A 76 17.46 15.29 -0.05
CA ALA A 76 17.30 13.84 -0.14
C ALA A 76 15.84 13.41 0.06
N SER A 77 15.14 13.96 1.06
CA SER A 77 13.71 13.70 1.28
C SER A 77 12.85 14.09 0.07
N MET A 78 13.18 15.20 -0.60
CA MET A 78 12.49 15.62 -1.83
C MET A 78 12.73 14.63 -2.98
N PHE A 79 13.97 14.16 -3.17
CA PHE A 79 14.31 13.19 -4.21
C PHE A 79 13.62 11.84 -3.96
N VAL A 80 13.63 11.35 -2.72
CA VAL A 80 12.92 10.12 -2.33
C VAL A 80 11.42 10.25 -2.59
N SER A 81 10.81 11.37 -2.21
CA SER A 81 9.38 11.63 -2.44
C SER A 81 9.05 11.67 -3.93
N LEU A 82 9.92 12.26 -4.76
CA LEU A 82 9.77 12.27 -6.22
C LEU A 82 9.81 10.84 -6.77
N MET A 83 10.84 10.05 -6.44
CA MET A 83 10.96 8.67 -6.91
C MET A 83 9.75 7.82 -6.51
N ILE A 84 9.28 7.96 -5.26
CA ILE A 84 8.10 7.23 -4.78
C ILE A 84 6.85 7.66 -5.55
N SER A 85 6.64 8.96 -5.73
CA SER A 85 5.47 9.46 -6.46
C SER A 85 5.39 8.94 -7.90
N LEU A 86 6.54 8.73 -8.56
CA LEU A 86 6.58 8.25 -9.94
C LEU A 86 6.00 6.83 -10.06
N TYR A 87 6.51 5.86 -9.29
CA TYR A 87 6.04 4.48 -9.40
C TYR A 87 4.70 4.24 -8.68
N TYR A 88 4.40 4.97 -7.61
CA TYR A 88 3.08 4.88 -6.96
C TYR A 88 1.97 5.30 -7.91
N ASN A 89 2.20 6.33 -8.72
CA ASN A 89 1.19 6.77 -9.68
C ASN A 89 1.01 5.77 -10.83
N THR A 90 2.05 5.00 -11.18
CA THR A 90 1.92 3.84 -12.08
C THR A 90 1.02 2.76 -11.48
N ILE A 91 1.15 2.46 -10.19
CA ILE A 91 0.25 1.50 -9.50
C ILE A 91 -1.19 2.03 -9.53
N MET A 92 -1.40 3.34 -9.31
CA MET A 92 -2.73 3.95 -9.42
C MET A 92 -3.30 3.83 -10.83
N ALA A 93 -2.48 3.94 -11.87
CA ALA A 93 -2.90 3.72 -13.25
C ALA A 93 -3.39 2.27 -13.46
N TRP A 94 -2.70 1.28 -12.90
CA TRP A 94 -3.17 -0.12 -12.92
C TRP A 94 -4.51 -0.28 -12.21
N VAL A 95 -4.67 0.32 -11.02
CA VAL A 95 -5.95 0.26 -10.29
C VAL A 95 -7.08 0.92 -11.10
N MET A 96 -6.82 2.06 -11.75
CA MET A 96 -7.80 2.71 -12.63
C MET A 96 -8.17 1.84 -13.84
N TRP A 97 -7.19 1.16 -14.45
CA TRP A 97 -7.43 0.22 -15.54
C TRP A 97 -8.38 -0.91 -15.13
N TYR A 98 -8.15 -1.54 -13.97
CA TYR A 98 -9.07 -2.56 -13.43
C TYR A 98 -10.45 -1.98 -13.09
N LEU A 99 -10.51 -0.76 -12.54
CA LEU A 99 -11.77 -0.08 -12.23
C LEU A 99 -12.60 0.17 -13.50
N PHE A 100 -12.00 0.69 -14.57
CA PHE A 100 -12.69 0.95 -15.83
C PHE A 100 -13.22 -0.34 -16.49
N ASN A 101 -12.50 -1.44 -16.31
CA ASN A 101 -12.89 -2.76 -16.81
C ASN A 101 -13.88 -3.51 -15.89
N SER A 102 -14.29 -2.94 -14.75
CA SER A 102 -15.20 -3.58 -13.79
C SER A 102 -16.68 -3.28 -14.03
N PHE A 103 -17.04 -2.39 -14.96
CA PHE A 103 -18.43 -1.98 -15.21
C PHE A 103 -19.19 -2.91 -16.17
N GLN A 104 -18.92 -4.21 -16.10
CA GLN A 104 -19.55 -5.25 -16.91
C GLN A 104 -19.84 -6.48 -16.05
N GLU A 105 -20.92 -7.20 -16.39
CA GLU A 105 -21.37 -8.38 -15.61
C GLU A 105 -20.34 -9.52 -15.66
N THR A 106 -19.89 -9.87 -16.87
CA THR A 106 -18.80 -10.84 -17.06
C THR A 106 -17.46 -10.11 -17.02
N LEU A 107 -16.71 -10.29 -15.93
CA LEU A 107 -15.41 -9.65 -15.77
C LEU A 107 -14.41 -10.14 -16.83
N PRO A 108 -13.55 -9.29 -17.41
CA PRO A 108 -12.61 -9.70 -18.46
C PRO A 108 -11.63 -10.79 -18.03
N TRP A 109 -11.26 -10.82 -16.74
CA TRP A 109 -10.36 -11.82 -16.16
C TRP A 109 -11.09 -13.07 -15.62
N SER A 110 -12.36 -13.24 -15.94
CA SER A 110 -13.15 -14.41 -15.49
C SER A 110 -13.01 -15.63 -16.41
N GLN A 111 -12.75 -15.43 -17.70
CA GLN A 111 -12.72 -16.50 -18.71
C GLN A 111 -11.56 -16.30 -19.68
N CYS A 112 -11.04 -17.40 -20.21
CA CYS A 112 -10.01 -17.34 -21.25
C CYS A 112 -10.61 -16.96 -22.61
N PRO A 113 -9.94 -16.10 -23.39
CA PRO A 113 -10.40 -15.77 -24.73
C PRO A 113 -10.22 -16.95 -25.69
N LEU A 114 -11.03 -16.94 -26.76
CA LEU A 114 -10.89 -17.88 -27.87
C LEU A 114 -9.71 -17.48 -28.77
N ASN A 115 -9.07 -18.48 -29.37
CA ASN A 115 -8.08 -18.29 -30.42
C ASN A 115 -8.68 -17.59 -31.65
N TYR A 116 -7.81 -17.04 -32.50
CA TYR A 116 -8.20 -16.38 -33.76
C TYR A 116 -9.13 -17.23 -34.65
N ASN A 117 -8.93 -18.56 -34.67
CA ASN A 117 -9.74 -19.49 -35.45
C ASN A 117 -11.07 -19.86 -34.79
N LEU A 118 -11.36 -19.35 -33.59
CA LEU A 118 -12.56 -19.66 -32.78
C LEU A 118 -12.78 -21.15 -32.48
N THR A 119 -11.73 -21.97 -32.61
CA THR A 119 -11.79 -23.43 -32.45
C THR A 119 -11.40 -23.91 -31.06
N GLY A 120 -10.74 -23.08 -30.25
CA GLY A 120 -10.28 -23.44 -28.91
C GLY A 120 -9.80 -22.22 -28.13
N LEU A 121 -9.45 -22.42 -26.87
CA LEU A 121 -8.93 -21.38 -25.98
C LEU A 121 -7.47 -21.05 -26.31
N VAL A 122 -7.05 -19.83 -25.98
CA VAL A 122 -5.65 -19.44 -26.05
C VAL A 122 -4.81 -20.35 -25.14
N SER A 123 -3.85 -21.04 -25.73
CA SER A 123 -3.02 -22.06 -25.05
C SER A 123 -2.26 -21.51 -23.84
N GLU A 124 -1.77 -20.27 -23.93
CA GLU A 124 -1.12 -19.59 -22.80
C GLU A 124 -2.10 -19.34 -21.63
N CYS A 125 -3.35 -19.00 -21.93
CA CYS A 125 -4.38 -18.79 -20.91
C CYS A 125 -4.81 -20.11 -20.26
N GLU A 126 -4.93 -21.18 -21.06
CA GLU A 126 -5.30 -22.52 -20.60
C GLU A 126 -4.23 -23.13 -19.67
N GLN A 127 -2.95 -22.91 -19.96
CA GLN A 127 -1.84 -23.41 -19.13
C GLN A 127 -1.64 -22.61 -17.83
N SER A 128 -2.09 -21.36 -17.78
CA SER A 128 -1.90 -20.46 -16.63
C SER A 128 -3.20 -20.27 -15.87
N SER A 129 -3.77 -19.06 -15.94
CA SER A 129 -5.11 -18.75 -15.46
C SER A 129 -5.65 -17.54 -16.23
N PRO A 130 -6.98 -17.38 -16.34
CA PRO A 130 -7.55 -16.20 -17.01
C PRO A 130 -7.14 -14.88 -16.34
N VAL A 131 -6.87 -14.91 -15.03
CA VAL A 131 -6.39 -13.74 -14.26
C VAL A 131 -4.95 -13.39 -14.63
N ASP A 132 -4.08 -14.39 -14.71
CA ASP A 132 -2.67 -14.18 -15.07
C ASP A 132 -2.55 -13.73 -16.53
N TYR A 133 -3.33 -14.34 -17.43
CA TYR A 133 -3.38 -13.94 -18.84
C TYR A 133 -3.84 -12.47 -18.98
N PHE A 134 -4.91 -12.07 -18.28
CA PHE A 134 -5.38 -10.69 -18.30
C PHE A 134 -4.33 -9.71 -17.77
N TRP A 135 -3.57 -10.08 -16.75
CA TRP A 135 -2.53 -9.21 -16.20
C TRP A 135 -1.31 -9.09 -17.12
N TYR A 136 -0.72 -10.21 -17.53
CA TYR A 136 0.54 -10.22 -18.27
C TYR A 136 0.37 -9.90 -19.77
N ARG A 137 -0.73 -10.33 -20.41
CA ARG A 137 -0.95 -10.13 -21.85
C ARG A 137 -1.84 -8.95 -22.18
N GLU A 138 -3.03 -8.87 -21.58
CA GLU A 138 -3.99 -7.81 -21.92
C GLU A 138 -3.62 -6.47 -21.26
N THR A 139 -3.24 -6.50 -19.97
CA THR A 139 -2.98 -5.27 -19.21
C THR A 139 -1.59 -4.71 -19.47
N LEU A 140 -0.55 -5.51 -19.18
CA LEU A 140 0.84 -5.08 -19.27
C LEU A 140 1.46 -5.29 -20.67
N ASN A 141 1.00 -6.31 -21.40
CA ASN A 141 1.61 -6.78 -22.64
C ASN A 141 3.14 -6.96 -22.51
N THR A 142 3.55 -7.81 -21.57
CA THR A 142 4.96 -7.95 -21.16
C THR A 142 5.83 -8.63 -22.21
N THR A 143 7.02 -8.07 -22.42
CA THR A 143 8.12 -8.70 -23.15
C THR A 143 8.80 -9.78 -22.32
N PRO A 144 9.53 -10.72 -22.96
CA PRO A 144 10.23 -11.79 -22.24
C PRO A 144 11.45 -11.30 -21.45
N ASP A 145 12.05 -10.17 -21.85
CA ASP A 145 13.26 -9.63 -21.24
C ASP A 145 13.17 -8.11 -21.05
N ILE A 146 13.86 -7.61 -20.02
CA ILE A 146 13.91 -6.19 -19.67
C ILE A 146 14.65 -5.33 -20.71
N GLY A 147 15.54 -5.94 -21.50
CA GLY A 147 16.23 -5.28 -22.61
C GLY A 147 15.33 -5.00 -23.82
N GLU A 148 14.17 -5.66 -23.89
CA GLU A 148 13.16 -5.47 -24.93
C GLU A 148 12.03 -4.58 -24.42
N ASN A 149 11.94 -3.35 -24.93
CA ASN A 149 11.03 -2.35 -24.37
C ASN A 149 9.56 -2.50 -24.81
N GLY A 150 9.23 -3.34 -25.78
CA GLY A 150 7.84 -3.65 -26.22
C GLY A 150 7.02 -2.49 -26.79
N GLY A 151 7.53 -1.24 -26.74
CA GLY A 151 6.83 -0.03 -27.13
C GLY A 151 5.90 0.54 -26.05
N LEU A 152 5.32 1.71 -26.32
CA LEU A 152 4.37 2.36 -25.41
C LEU A 152 2.97 1.79 -25.60
N GLN A 153 2.43 1.15 -24.57
CA GLN A 153 1.06 0.65 -24.56
C GLN A 153 0.08 1.81 -24.30
N TRP A 154 -0.67 2.21 -25.33
CA TRP A 154 -1.46 3.45 -25.32
C TRP A 154 -2.57 3.45 -24.26
N TRP A 155 -3.21 2.31 -23.99
CA TRP A 155 -4.24 2.18 -22.97
C TRP A 155 -3.69 2.47 -21.56
N MET A 156 -2.45 2.02 -21.29
CA MET A 156 -1.78 2.27 -20.02
C MET A 156 -1.36 3.73 -19.88
N VAL A 157 -0.93 4.36 -20.98
CA VAL A 157 -0.63 5.80 -21.01
C VAL A 157 -1.87 6.63 -20.68
N LEU A 158 -3.05 6.27 -21.21
CA LEU A 158 -4.30 6.95 -20.87
C LEU A 158 -4.64 6.82 -19.38
N CYS A 159 -4.48 5.63 -18.80
CA CYS A 159 -4.71 5.41 -17.37
C CYS A 159 -3.72 6.18 -16.49
N LEU A 160 -2.47 6.33 -16.95
CA LEU A 160 -1.46 7.13 -16.24
C LEU A 160 -1.80 8.63 -16.29
N VAL A 161 -2.22 9.14 -17.45
CA VAL A 161 -2.70 10.53 -17.59
C VAL A 161 -3.91 10.79 -16.70
N SER A 162 -4.87 9.86 -16.63
CA SER A 162 -6.02 10.01 -15.73
C SER A 162 -5.61 9.99 -14.25
N ALA A 163 -4.66 9.15 -13.87
CA ALA A 163 -4.16 9.09 -12.49
C ALA A 163 -3.47 10.41 -12.07
N TRP A 164 -2.61 10.96 -12.92
CA TRP A 164 -2.02 12.29 -12.72
C TRP A 164 -3.05 13.42 -12.71
N ALA A 165 -4.06 13.38 -13.58
CA ALA A 165 -5.11 14.39 -13.62
C ALA A 165 -5.93 14.41 -12.32
N VAL A 166 -6.34 13.24 -11.82
CA VAL A 166 -7.05 13.12 -10.54
C VAL A 166 -6.19 13.63 -9.40
N LEU A 167 -4.91 13.24 -9.34
CA LEU A 167 -3.98 13.72 -8.33
C LEU A 167 -3.86 15.25 -8.35
N TYR A 168 -3.67 15.83 -9.54
CA TYR A 168 -3.57 17.27 -9.73
C TYR A 168 -4.82 18.01 -9.23
N ILE A 169 -6.02 17.53 -9.59
CA ILE A 169 -7.29 18.12 -9.14
C ILE A 169 -7.41 18.10 -7.61
N CYS A 170 -6.97 17.04 -6.94
CA CYS A 170 -7.02 16.93 -5.47
C CYS A 170 -6.06 17.91 -4.75
N ILE A 171 -4.98 18.36 -5.42
CA ILE A 171 -3.93 19.18 -4.81
C ILE A 171 -3.84 20.61 -5.37
N ILE A 172 -4.68 20.98 -6.35
CA ILE A 172 -4.54 22.24 -7.12
C ILE A 172 -4.53 23.52 -6.26
N ARG A 173 -5.21 23.56 -5.10
CA ARG A 173 -5.17 24.70 -4.16
C ARG A 173 -4.44 24.33 -2.85
N GLY A 174 -3.55 23.35 -2.91
CA GLY A 174 -2.83 22.84 -1.75
C GLY A 174 -3.78 22.31 -0.67
N ILE A 175 -3.55 22.74 0.58
CA ILE A 175 -4.18 22.16 1.77
C ILE A 175 -5.70 22.40 1.79
N GLU A 176 -6.20 23.48 1.20
CA GLU A 176 -7.64 23.76 1.16
C GLU A 176 -8.44 22.71 0.36
N THR A 177 -7.90 22.28 -0.78
CA THR A 177 -8.52 21.22 -1.60
C THR A 177 -8.18 19.84 -1.07
N THR A 178 -6.92 19.61 -0.67
CA THR A 178 -6.48 18.32 -0.15
C THR A 178 -7.21 17.95 1.14
N GLY A 179 -7.44 18.92 2.04
CA GLY A 179 -8.19 18.69 3.28
C GLY A 179 -9.62 18.18 3.01
N LYS A 180 -10.28 18.68 1.96
CA LYS A 180 -11.62 18.21 1.55
C LYS A 180 -11.57 16.81 0.94
N ALA A 181 -10.61 16.55 0.06
CA ALA A 181 -10.44 15.24 -0.58
C ALA A 181 -10.16 14.14 0.45
N VAL A 182 -9.32 14.43 1.45
CA VAL A 182 -8.93 13.50 2.51
C VAL A 182 -10.12 12.99 3.31
N TYR A 183 -11.18 13.78 3.53
CA TYR A 183 -12.37 13.28 4.24
C TYR A 183 -12.97 12.04 3.58
N ILE A 184 -12.97 11.98 2.25
CA ILE A 184 -13.49 10.84 1.50
C ILE A 184 -12.39 9.76 1.38
N THR A 185 -11.20 10.16 0.94
CA THR A 185 -10.14 9.19 0.60
C THR A 185 -9.57 8.45 1.81
N SER A 186 -9.66 9.02 3.01
CA SER A 186 -9.21 8.36 4.25
C SER A 186 -10.30 7.55 4.94
N THR A 187 -11.60 7.87 4.76
CA THR A 187 -12.70 7.17 5.44
C THR A 187 -13.24 6.00 4.63
N LEU A 188 -13.37 6.18 3.30
CA LEU A 188 -13.89 5.17 2.40
C LEU A 188 -13.11 3.84 2.48
N PRO A 189 -11.76 3.81 2.54
CA PRO A 189 -11.03 2.55 2.68
C PRO A 189 -11.42 1.75 3.90
N TYR A 190 -11.68 2.38 5.06
CA TYR A 190 -12.10 1.65 6.26
C TYR A 190 -13.49 1.05 6.12
N VAL A 191 -14.42 1.77 5.47
CA VAL A 191 -15.76 1.26 5.17
C VAL A 191 -15.65 0.05 4.26
N VAL A 192 -14.89 0.16 3.17
CA VAL A 192 -14.69 -0.92 2.18
C VAL A 192 -13.99 -2.13 2.80
N LEU A 193 -12.93 -1.93 3.59
CA LEU A 193 -12.25 -3.01 4.30
C LEU A 193 -13.19 -3.73 5.28
N SER A 194 -14.10 -3.00 5.93
CA SER A 194 -15.08 -3.61 6.84
C SER A 194 -16.13 -4.43 6.11
N ILE A 195 -16.60 -3.96 4.95
CA ILE A 195 -17.48 -4.75 4.07
C ILE A 195 -16.76 -6.03 3.60
N PHE A 196 -15.50 -5.91 3.17
CA PHE A 196 -14.71 -7.07 2.77
C PHE A 196 -14.40 -8.01 3.92
N LEU A 197 -14.22 -7.54 5.15
CA LEU A 197 -14.04 -8.40 6.31
C LEU A 197 -15.29 -9.25 6.55
N ILE A 198 -16.47 -8.61 6.60
CA ILE A 198 -17.73 -9.30 6.83
C ILE A 198 -17.95 -10.32 5.71
N ARG A 199 -17.77 -9.92 4.45
CA ARG A 199 -17.90 -10.83 3.32
C ARG A 199 -16.88 -11.98 3.38
N GLY A 200 -15.61 -11.67 3.64
CA GLY A 200 -14.52 -12.64 3.70
C GLY A 200 -14.75 -13.72 4.76
N LEU A 201 -15.21 -13.32 5.96
CA LEU A 201 -15.51 -14.26 7.04
C LEU A 201 -16.70 -15.18 6.73
N THR A 202 -17.63 -14.78 5.86
CA THR A 202 -18.74 -15.65 5.43
C THR A 202 -18.35 -16.71 4.39
N LEU A 203 -17.15 -16.61 3.80
CA LEU A 203 -16.67 -17.54 2.78
C LEU A 203 -16.12 -18.83 3.40
N LYS A 204 -16.29 -19.95 2.69
CA LYS A 204 -15.82 -21.28 3.10
C LYS A 204 -14.29 -21.28 3.24
N GLY A 205 -13.77 -21.74 4.37
CA GLY A 205 -12.32 -21.87 4.58
C GLY A 205 -11.57 -20.56 4.85
N SER A 206 -12.28 -19.44 5.02
CA SER A 206 -11.68 -18.13 5.34
C SER A 206 -10.91 -18.15 6.67
N LEU A 207 -11.41 -18.88 7.68
CA LEU A 207 -10.76 -19.01 8.98
C LEU A 207 -9.39 -19.68 8.90
N SER A 208 -9.16 -20.61 7.97
CA SER A 208 -7.86 -21.27 7.80
C SER A 208 -6.76 -20.27 7.46
N GLY A 209 -7.06 -19.26 6.63
CA GLY A 209 -6.12 -18.20 6.30
C GLY A 209 -5.83 -17.28 7.50
N VAL A 210 -6.84 -16.97 8.31
CA VAL A 210 -6.67 -16.18 9.54
C VAL A 210 -5.85 -16.95 10.57
N VAL A 211 -6.10 -18.24 10.75
CA VAL A 211 -5.29 -19.10 11.62
C VAL A 211 -3.83 -19.12 11.16
N PHE A 212 -3.59 -19.24 9.86
CA PHE A 212 -2.23 -19.17 9.31
C PHE A 212 -1.55 -17.82 9.62
N LEU A 213 -2.26 -16.69 9.48
CA LEU A 213 -1.73 -15.37 9.81
C LEU A 213 -1.29 -15.26 11.28
N PHE A 214 -2.03 -15.89 12.20
CA PHE A 214 -1.75 -15.80 13.65
C PHE A 214 -0.98 -16.99 14.22
N THR A 215 -0.55 -17.94 13.39
CA THR A 215 0.32 -19.04 13.83
C THR A 215 1.77 -18.60 13.67
N PRO A 216 2.52 -18.35 14.75
CA PRO A 216 3.87 -17.83 14.65
C PRO A 216 4.89 -18.96 14.45
N ASP A 217 5.74 -18.81 13.43
CA ASP A 217 6.96 -19.62 13.31
C ASP A 217 8.14 -18.91 14.00
N LEU A 218 8.44 -19.33 15.24
CA LEU A 218 9.46 -18.68 16.06
C LEU A 218 10.89 -18.89 15.55
N THR A 219 11.14 -19.87 14.68
CA THR A 219 12.49 -20.03 14.11
C THR A 219 12.86 -18.83 13.25
N GLU A 220 11.86 -18.18 12.64
CA GLU A 220 12.07 -17.07 11.73
C GLU A 220 12.51 -15.78 12.45
N LEU A 221 12.26 -15.67 13.75
CA LEU A 221 12.75 -14.55 14.56
C LEU A 221 14.28 -14.54 14.69
N THR A 222 14.94 -15.66 14.43
CA THR A 222 16.41 -15.75 14.44
C THR A 222 17.04 -15.19 13.16
N ASN A 223 16.25 -15.01 12.09
CA ASN A 223 16.75 -14.49 10.82
C ASN A 223 16.86 -12.95 10.87
N PRO A 224 18.05 -12.38 10.58
CA PRO A 224 18.26 -10.94 10.64
C PRO A 224 17.49 -10.18 9.55
N THR A 225 17.20 -10.84 8.43
CA THR A 225 16.38 -10.30 7.32
C THR A 225 14.97 -9.98 7.77
N THR A 226 14.38 -10.78 8.67
CA THR A 226 13.05 -10.55 9.24
C THR A 226 12.98 -9.24 10.02
N TRP A 227 14.02 -8.94 10.81
CA TRP A 227 14.11 -7.67 11.56
C TRP A 227 14.37 -6.48 10.65
N LEU A 228 15.23 -6.64 9.64
CA LEU A 228 15.50 -5.60 8.64
C LEU A 228 14.23 -5.22 7.87
N ASP A 229 13.48 -6.21 7.39
CA ASP A 229 12.24 -5.97 6.66
C ASP A 229 11.13 -5.40 7.55
N ALA A 230 11.05 -5.82 8.82
CA ALA A 230 10.14 -5.24 9.80
C ALA A 230 10.45 -3.75 10.05
N GLY A 231 11.72 -3.40 10.24
CA GLY A 231 12.14 -2.00 10.40
C GLY A 231 11.85 -1.17 9.16
N ALA A 232 12.25 -1.66 7.98
CA ALA A 232 11.95 -0.99 6.71
C ALA A 232 10.45 -0.78 6.50
N GLN A 233 9.61 -1.74 6.91
CA GLN A 233 8.17 -1.63 6.87
C GLN A 233 7.63 -0.56 7.84
N VAL A 234 8.20 -0.41 9.03
CA VAL A 234 7.82 0.67 9.98
C VAL A 234 8.09 2.05 9.38
N PHE A 235 9.30 2.28 8.85
CA PHE A 235 9.65 3.56 8.20
C PHE A 235 8.72 3.87 7.03
N TYR A 236 8.44 2.86 6.21
CA TYR A 236 7.58 3.01 5.04
C TYR A 236 6.10 3.20 5.40
N SER A 237 5.61 2.52 6.43
CA SER A 237 4.22 2.61 6.88
C SER A 237 3.92 3.94 7.57
N PHE A 238 4.90 4.56 8.22
CA PHE A 238 4.73 5.92 8.76
C PHE A 238 5.07 7.02 7.76
N SER A 239 5.67 6.71 6.61
CA SER A 239 6.22 7.70 5.68
C SER A 239 7.23 8.64 6.36
N ILE A 240 8.03 8.10 7.29
CA ILE A 240 9.10 8.82 8.00
C ILE A 240 10.24 9.12 7.03
N ALA A 241 10.95 10.23 7.26
CA ALA A 241 12.06 10.73 6.45
C ALA A 241 11.67 11.25 5.05
N PHE A 242 10.36 11.28 4.72
CA PHE A 242 9.88 11.84 3.44
C PHE A 242 9.69 13.36 3.52
N GLY A 243 9.59 13.92 4.74
CA GLY A 243 9.42 15.36 4.96
C GLY A 243 7.99 15.88 4.79
N GLY A 244 7.04 15.03 4.40
CA GLY A 244 5.62 15.34 4.31
C GLY A 244 5.00 15.64 5.68
N LEU A 245 5.30 14.82 6.68
CA LEU A 245 4.80 14.98 8.06
C LEU A 245 5.30 16.26 8.72
N ILE A 246 6.58 16.61 8.55
CA ILE A 246 7.15 17.90 8.97
C ILE A 246 6.35 19.07 8.37
N SER A 247 6.09 18.97 7.06
CA SER A 247 5.37 20.02 6.33
C SER A 247 3.92 20.14 6.80
N PHE A 248 3.21 19.03 7.01
CA PHE A 248 1.85 19.06 7.56
C PHE A 248 1.80 19.61 8.99
N SER A 249 2.75 19.21 9.84
CA SER A 249 2.83 19.70 11.21
C SER A 249 3.14 21.20 11.30
N SER A 250 3.85 21.76 10.31
CA SER A 250 4.18 23.20 10.26
C SER A 250 2.96 24.13 10.22
N TYR A 251 1.80 23.62 9.79
CA TYR A 251 0.54 24.36 9.74
C TYR A 251 -0.27 24.29 11.04
N ASN A 252 0.14 23.47 12.02
CA ASN A 252 -0.57 23.36 13.30
C ASN A 252 -0.39 24.61 14.18
N SER A 253 -1.33 24.78 15.12
CA SER A 253 -1.20 25.81 16.15
C SER A 253 -0.01 25.49 17.07
N VAL A 254 0.61 26.52 17.67
CA VAL A 254 1.81 26.35 18.52
C VAL A 254 1.52 25.46 19.73
N TYR A 255 0.32 25.58 20.30
CA TYR A 255 -0.11 24.88 21.50
C TYR A 255 -0.81 23.53 21.21
N ASN A 256 -0.75 23.03 19.98
CA ASN A 256 -1.31 21.72 19.64
C ASN A 256 -0.49 20.59 20.29
N ASN A 257 -1.17 19.56 20.80
CA ASN A 257 -0.50 18.43 21.45
C ASN A 257 0.03 17.41 20.42
N CYS A 258 1.25 17.66 19.92
CA CYS A 258 1.90 16.78 18.95
C CYS A 258 2.31 15.40 19.52
N GLU A 259 2.43 15.24 20.84
CA GLU A 259 2.70 13.95 21.49
C GLU A 259 1.48 13.04 21.36
N GLN A 260 0.31 13.54 21.74
CA GLN A 260 -0.95 12.81 21.62
C GLN A 260 -1.24 12.46 20.16
N ASP A 261 -1.02 13.38 19.23
CA ASP A 261 -1.19 13.12 17.79
C ASP A 261 -0.29 11.98 17.30
N ALA A 262 0.98 11.95 17.71
CA ALA A 262 1.92 10.90 17.33
C ALA A 262 1.50 9.52 17.85
N VAL A 263 1.07 9.42 19.11
CA VAL A 263 0.62 8.17 19.71
C VAL A 263 -0.67 7.66 19.05
N ILE A 264 -1.65 8.54 18.81
CA ILE A 264 -2.91 8.17 18.16
C ILE A 264 -2.67 7.68 16.74
N ILE A 265 -1.87 8.41 15.94
CA ILE A 265 -1.57 8.02 14.56
C ILE A 265 -0.82 6.69 14.53
N SER A 266 0.09 6.45 15.47
CA SER A 266 0.82 5.18 15.59
C SER A 266 -0.08 4.01 15.93
N ALA A 267 -1.00 4.19 16.89
CA ALA A 267 -1.97 3.17 17.24
C ALA A 267 -2.91 2.84 16.07
N VAL A 268 -3.42 3.86 15.37
CA VAL A 268 -4.26 3.69 14.19
C VAL A 268 -3.50 2.95 13.09
N ASN A 269 -2.27 3.36 12.79
CA ASN A 269 -1.48 2.72 11.74
C ASN A 269 -1.16 1.24 12.03
N GLY A 270 -0.77 0.94 13.27
CA GLY A 270 -0.54 -0.43 13.73
C GLY A 270 -1.82 -1.28 13.65
N PHE A 271 -2.93 -0.76 14.17
CA PHE A 271 -4.23 -1.43 14.08
C PHE A 271 -4.64 -1.67 12.63
N THR A 272 -4.54 -0.66 11.76
CA THR A 272 -4.95 -0.78 10.37
C THR A 272 -4.10 -1.77 9.59
N SER A 273 -2.80 -1.89 9.88
CA SER A 273 -1.94 -2.91 9.27
C SER A 273 -2.41 -4.33 9.60
N VAL A 274 -2.70 -4.61 10.88
CA VAL A 274 -3.22 -5.91 11.31
C VAL A 274 -4.63 -6.17 10.77
N TYR A 275 -5.47 -5.14 10.77
CA TYR A 275 -6.82 -5.20 10.25
C TYR A 275 -6.85 -5.54 8.75
N ALA A 276 -6.07 -4.81 7.95
CA ALA A 276 -5.94 -5.05 6.52
C ALA A 276 -5.36 -6.46 6.24
N ALA A 277 -4.35 -6.89 6.99
CA ALA A 277 -3.84 -8.27 6.89
C ALA A 277 -4.93 -9.29 7.16
N THR A 278 -5.71 -9.12 8.22
CA THR A 278 -6.81 -10.03 8.55
C THR A 278 -7.80 -10.13 7.38
N VAL A 279 -8.20 -9.00 6.78
CA VAL A 279 -9.08 -8.98 5.59
C VAL A 279 -8.47 -9.77 4.43
N ILE A 280 -7.21 -9.51 4.08
CA ILE A 280 -6.54 -10.20 2.97
C ILE A 280 -6.44 -11.71 3.21
N TYR A 281 -6.09 -12.12 4.42
CA TYR A 281 -5.93 -13.54 4.75
C TYR A 281 -7.25 -14.32 4.76
N THR A 282 -8.40 -13.68 5.02
CA THR A 282 -9.71 -14.34 4.82
C THR A 282 -9.94 -14.75 3.37
N ILE A 283 -9.55 -13.90 2.40
CA ILE A 283 -9.70 -14.16 0.97
C ILE A 283 -8.67 -15.18 0.50
N ILE A 284 -7.43 -15.10 0.99
CA ILE A 284 -6.39 -16.10 0.70
C ILE A 284 -6.83 -17.49 1.18
N GLY A 285 -7.37 -17.59 2.39
CA GLY A 285 -7.89 -18.85 2.95
C GLY A 285 -9.03 -19.45 2.12
N PHE A 286 -9.97 -18.61 1.68
CA PHE A 286 -11.03 -19.03 0.76
C PHE A 286 -10.46 -19.57 -0.56
N ARG A 287 -9.57 -18.82 -1.22
CA ARG A 287 -8.95 -19.23 -2.50
C ARG A 287 -8.15 -20.51 -2.37
N ALA A 288 -7.43 -20.68 -1.26
CA ALA A 288 -6.67 -21.90 -0.99
C ALA A 288 -7.60 -23.12 -0.82
N THR A 289 -8.72 -22.94 -0.11
CA THR A 289 -9.71 -24.00 0.12
C THR A 289 -10.43 -24.38 -1.17
N GLU A 290 -10.83 -23.40 -1.97
CA GLU A 290 -11.48 -23.64 -3.26
C GLU A 290 -10.55 -24.39 -4.24
N ARG A 291 -9.27 -24.00 -4.31
CA ARG A 291 -8.27 -24.72 -5.12
C ARG A 291 -8.04 -26.14 -4.63
N PHE A 292 -8.00 -26.35 -3.32
CA PHE A 292 -7.85 -27.67 -2.73
C PHE A 292 -9.05 -28.56 -3.06
N ASP A 293 -10.28 -28.05 -2.92
CA ASP A 293 -11.51 -28.79 -3.24
C ASP A 293 -11.57 -29.13 -4.75
N ASN A 294 -11.22 -28.20 -5.64
CA ASN A 294 -11.19 -28.44 -7.08
C ASN A 294 -10.15 -29.50 -7.47
N CYS A 295 -9.01 -29.56 -6.77
CA CYS A 295 -7.98 -30.57 -6.99
C CYS A 295 -8.43 -31.97 -6.53
N LEU A 296 -9.28 -32.06 -5.51
CA LEU A 296 -9.82 -33.34 -5.02
C LEU A 296 -11.04 -33.83 -5.82
N GLY A 297 -11.82 -32.89 -6.38
CA GLY A 297 -13.05 -33.20 -7.12
C GLY A 297 -12.87 -33.40 -8.63
N GLY A 298 -11.69 -33.10 -9.18
CA GLY A 298 -11.31 -33.39 -10.58
C GLY A 298 -10.61 -34.73 -10.72
#